data_AF-A0AAD5R7P8-F1
#
_entry.id   AF-A0AAD5R7P8-F1
#
_cell.length_a   1.000
_cell.length_b   1.000
_cell.length_c   1.000
_cell.angle_alpha   90.00
_cell.angle_beta   90.00
_cell.angle_gamma   90.00
#
_symmetry.space_group_name_H-M   'P 1'
#
loop_
_entity.id
_entity.type
_entity.pdbx_description
1 polymer ?
#
loop_
_entity_poly.entity_id
_entity_poly.type
_entity_poly.pdbx_seq_one_letter_code
_entity_poly.pdbx_strand_id
1 'polypeptide(L)'
;MCRHESDFNFSNVGSNSAFNAGKIEDVHQLIHEMIYGWWNTSMQGFPLSMATPTASDSGMIPFLQMANANTTKIGCAYSECNSGGDGCDISSSSIVFVCSYGTA
;
A
#
# COMPACT_ATOMS: atom_id res chain seq x y z
N MET A 1 7.29 -17.53 3.36
CA MET A 1 8.07 -16.85 4.42
C MET A 1 8.10 -15.38 4.08
N CYS A 2 7.28 -14.56 4.74
CA CYS A 2 7.33 -13.10 4.58
C CYS A 2 8.71 -12.63 5.04
N ARG A 3 9.48 -11.97 4.16
CA ARG A 3 10.82 -11.49 4.50
C ARG A 3 10.74 -10.35 5.51
N HIS A 4 11.78 -10.24 6.33
CA HIS A 4 11.89 -9.23 7.38
C HIS A 4 12.06 -7.84 6.75
N GLU A 5 11.32 -6.85 7.25
CA GLU A 5 11.29 -5.45 6.74
C GLU A 5 12.68 -4.79 6.65
N SER A 6 13.68 -5.33 7.36
CA SER A 6 15.07 -4.86 7.35
C SER A 6 15.80 -4.99 6.01
N ASP A 7 15.29 -5.78 5.07
CA ASP A 7 15.97 -6.06 3.79
C ASP A 7 15.69 -5.01 2.70
N PHE A 8 14.74 -4.09 2.91
CA PHE A 8 14.37 -3.04 1.98
C PHE A 8 14.63 -1.66 2.57
N ASN A 9 15.88 -1.37 2.92
CA ASN A 9 16.27 -0.08 3.46
C ASN A 9 16.33 0.99 2.35
N PHE A 10 15.14 1.44 1.91
CA PHE A 10 14.99 2.72 1.23
C PHE A 10 15.06 3.80 2.31
N SER A 11 16.04 4.69 2.25
CA SER A 11 16.15 5.87 3.12
C SER A 11 14.82 6.64 3.14
N ASN A 12 14.05 6.46 4.22
CA ASN A 12 12.59 6.56 4.30
C ASN A 12 11.96 7.90 3.84
N VAL A 13 11.23 7.89 2.71
CA VAL A 13 10.19 8.90 2.43
C VAL A 13 8.78 8.43 2.84
N GLY A 14 8.56 7.11 2.95
CA GLY A 14 7.34 6.51 3.50
C GLY A 14 6.97 5.18 2.83
N SER A 15 5.82 4.62 3.23
CA SER A 15 5.27 3.38 2.69
C SER A 15 3.74 3.40 2.64
N ASN A 16 3.16 2.74 1.63
CA ASN A 16 1.74 2.42 1.61
C ASN A 16 1.56 0.91 1.80
N SER A 17 0.59 0.52 2.62
CA SER A 17 0.23 -0.88 2.83
C SER A 17 -1.28 -1.06 2.70
N ALA A 18 -1.68 -2.20 2.14
CA ALA A 18 -3.08 -2.60 2.03
C ALA A 18 -3.19 -4.08 2.41
N PHE A 19 -4.32 -4.41 3.02
CA PHE A 19 -4.70 -5.76 3.40
C PHE A 19 -6.10 -6.04 2.87
N ASN A 20 -6.27 -7.21 2.26
CA ASN A 20 -7.58 -7.71 1.91
C ASN A 20 -7.69 -9.16 2.38
N ALA A 21 -8.71 -9.43 3.19
CA ALA A 21 -9.12 -10.76 3.57
C ALA A 21 -10.35 -11.14 2.76
N GLY A 22 -10.30 -12.27 2.05
CA GLY A 22 -11.41 -12.74 1.25
C GLY A 22 -10.96 -13.54 0.04
N LYS A 23 -11.94 -14.03 -0.73
CA LYS A 23 -11.65 -14.77 -1.95
C LYS A 23 -10.87 -13.88 -2.92
N ILE A 24 -9.65 -14.29 -3.24
CA ILE A 24 -8.81 -13.65 -4.26
C ILE A 24 -9.15 -14.35 -5.58
N GLU A 25 -9.94 -13.70 -6.43
CA GLU A 25 -10.24 -14.22 -7.77
C GLU A 25 -9.16 -13.84 -8.79
N ASP A 26 -8.64 -12.61 -8.66
CA ASP A 26 -7.56 -12.08 -9.48
C ASP A 26 -6.68 -11.14 -8.63
N VAL A 27 -5.42 -11.55 -8.42
CA VAL A 27 -4.45 -10.81 -7.61
C VAL A 27 -4.04 -9.47 -8.25
N HIS A 28 -3.96 -9.41 -9.58
CA HIS A 28 -3.60 -8.17 -10.28
C HIS A 28 -4.73 -7.15 -10.17
N GLN A 29 -5.98 -7.58 -10.38
CA GLN A 29 -7.14 -6.73 -10.22
C GLN A 29 -7.22 -6.19 -8.79
N LEU A 30 -7.00 -7.05 -7.80
CA LEU A 30 -7.04 -6.66 -6.39
C LEU A 30 -5.93 -5.65 -6.04
N ILE A 31 -4.70 -5.87 -6.51
CA ILE A 31 -3.59 -4.91 -6.33
C ILE A 31 -3.92 -3.58 -7.01
N HIS A 32 -4.49 -3.61 -8.21
CA HIS A 32 -4.90 -2.40 -8.93
C HIS A 32 -5.95 -1.60 -8.14
N GLU A 33 -6.95 -2.28 -7.56
CA GLU A 33 -7.94 -1.65 -6.67
C GLU A 33 -7.32 -1.06 -5.40
N MET A 34 -6.32 -1.72 -4.80
CA MET A 34 -5.59 -1.18 -3.65
C MET A 34 -4.84 0.11 -4.01
N ILE A 35 -4.14 0.14 -5.15
CA ILE A 35 -3.43 1.32 -5.64
C ILE A 35 -4.43 2.46 -5.93
N TYR A 36 -5.54 2.15 -6.60
CA TYR A 36 -6.60 3.12 -6.85
C TYR A 36 -7.23 3.65 -5.56
N GLY A 37 -7.40 2.79 -4.56
CA GLY A 37 -7.86 3.16 -3.23
C GLY A 37 -6.94 4.21 -2.59
N TRP A 38 -5.62 3.99 -2.65
CA TRP A 38 -4.66 4.99 -2.19
C TRP A 38 -4.75 6.29 -2.98
N TRP A 39 -4.94 6.24 -4.30
CA TRP A 39 -5.02 7.44 -5.13
C TRP A 39 -6.26 8.29 -4.82
N ASN A 40 -7.38 7.62 -4.58
CA ASN A 40 -8.66 8.24 -4.25
C ASN A 40 -8.68 8.88 -2.86
N THR A 41 -7.68 8.62 -2.01
CA THR A 41 -7.52 9.39 -0.76
C THR A 41 -7.29 10.88 -1.01
N SER A 42 -6.90 11.27 -2.22
CA SER A 42 -6.87 12.68 -2.67
C SER A 42 -8.20 13.42 -2.48
N MET A 43 -9.33 12.69 -2.45
CA MET A 43 -10.66 13.28 -2.26
C MET A 43 -11.02 13.52 -0.78
N GLN A 44 -10.21 13.06 0.17
CA GLN A 44 -10.55 13.12 1.61
C GLN A 44 -10.11 14.42 2.31
N GLY A 45 -9.54 15.37 1.58
CA GLY A 45 -9.08 16.66 2.13
C GLY A 45 -9.47 17.86 1.28
N PHE A 46 -9.05 19.04 1.72
CA PHE A 46 -9.22 20.26 0.94
C PHE A 46 -8.20 20.29 -0.21
N PRO A 47 -8.46 21.06 -1.30
CA PRO A 47 -7.45 21.29 -2.31
C PRO A 47 -6.14 21.74 -1.66
N LEU A 48 -5.04 21.04 -1.94
CA LEU A 48 -3.71 21.35 -1.43
C LEU A 48 -3.26 22.70 -2.00
N SER A 49 -3.71 23.78 -1.38
CA SER A 49 -3.58 25.15 -1.88
C SER A 49 -2.11 25.60 -1.99
N MET A 50 -1.18 24.88 -1.37
CA MET A 50 0.25 25.22 -1.28
C MET A 50 1.20 24.02 -1.47
N ALA A 51 0.70 22.89 -2.01
CA ALA A 51 1.46 21.63 -2.19
C ALA A 51 2.20 21.11 -0.93
N THR A 52 1.87 21.66 0.25
CA THR A 52 2.50 21.31 1.53
C THR A 52 1.41 20.72 2.42
N PRO A 53 1.47 19.41 2.71
CA PRO A 53 0.51 18.76 3.59
C PRO A 53 0.52 19.34 5.00
N THR A 54 -0.65 19.38 5.61
CA THR A 54 -0.87 19.73 7.01
C THR A 54 -1.39 18.52 7.79
N ALA A 55 -1.48 18.61 9.11
CA ALA A 55 -2.00 17.52 9.93
C ALA A 55 -3.46 17.12 9.58
N SER A 56 -4.26 18.06 9.05
CA SER A 56 -5.63 17.76 8.59
C SER A 56 -5.67 16.91 7.33
N ASP A 57 -4.56 16.79 6.61
CA ASP A 57 -4.45 16.00 5.37
C ASP A 57 -4.04 14.55 5.65
N SER A 58 -4.10 14.10 6.92
CA SER A 58 -3.74 12.74 7.32
C SER A 58 -4.52 11.65 6.56
N GLY A 59 -5.78 11.93 6.17
CA GLY A 59 -6.57 11.04 5.31
C GLY A 59 -6.00 10.88 3.90
N MET A 60 -5.21 11.85 3.42
CA MET A 60 -4.59 11.87 2.09
C MET A 60 -3.18 11.27 2.05
N ILE A 61 -2.64 10.80 3.18
CA ILE A 61 -1.26 10.28 3.27
C ILE A 61 -0.93 9.29 2.15
N PRO A 62 -1.78 8.28 1.84
CA PRO A 62 -1.46 7.32 0.79
C PRO A 62 -1.29 7.98 -0.59
N PHE A 63 -2.13 8.96 -0.93
CA PHE A 63 -1.99 9.75 -2.14
C PHE A 63 -0.73 10.61 -2.13
N LEU A 64 -0.47 11.31 -1.02
CA LEU A 64 0.68 12.20 -0.88
C LEU A 64 2.02 11.47 -1.04
N GLN A 65 2.11 10.22 -0.59
CA GLN A 65 3.29 9.38 -0.80
C GLN A 65 3.54 9.07 -2.28
N MET A 66 2.48 8.78 -3.04
CA MET A 66 2.56 8.50 -4.48
C MET A 66 2.86 9.76 -5.31
N ALA A 67 2.29 10.90 -4.91
CA ALA A 67 2.43 12.17 -5.62
C ALA A 67 3.65 13.00 -5.17
N ASN A 68 4.48 12.48 -4.26
CA ASN A 68 5.64 13.19 -3.73
C ASN A 68 6.70 13.41 -4.82
N ALA A 69 6.95 14.67 -5.19
CA ALA A 69 7.91 15.03 -6.23
C ALA A 69 9.36 14.64 -5.91
N ASN A 70 9.70 14.39 -4.64
CA ASN A 70 11.03 13.94 -4.23
C ASN A 70 11.20 12.42 -4.35
N THR A 71 10.11 11.65 -4.48
CA THR A 71 10.17 10.21 -4.65
C THR A 71 10.62 9.87 -6.07
N THR A 72 11.80 9.28 -6.20
CA THR A 72 12.37 8.85 -7.50
C THR A 72 12.50 7.34 -7.62
N LYS A 73 12.21 6.60 -6.55
CA LYS A 73 12.25 5.13 -6.51
C LYS A 73 10.99 4.60 -5.81
N ILE A 74 10.46 3.50 -6.34
CA ILE A 74 9.37 2.74 -5.74
C ILE A 74 9.68 1.25 -5.84
N GLY A 75 9.43 0.52 -4.76
CA GLY A 75 9.50 -0.93 -4.74
C GLY A 75 8.29 -1.48 -4.01
N CYS A 76 7.57 -2.41 -4.64
CA CYS A 76 6.39 -3.03 -4.05
C CYS A 76 6.52 -4.54 -4.00
N ALA A 77 5.89 -5.14 -3.00
CA ALA A 77 5.78 -6.58 -2.84
C ALA A 77 4.39 -6.94 -2.32
N TYR A 78 3.91 -8.12 -2.69
CA TYR A 78 2.74 -8.70 -2.07
C TYR A 78 3.03 -10.12 -1.57
N SER A 79 2.25 -10.56 -0.59
CA SER A 79 2.24 -11.93 -0.12
C SER A 79 0.80 -12.40 -0.01
N GLU A 80 0.52 -13.56 -0.61
CA GLU A 80 -0.72 -14.30 -0.38
C GLU A 80 -0.56 -15.14 0.90
N CYS A 81 -1.48 -14.95 1.83
CA CYS A 81 -1.59 -15.68 3.07
C CYS A 81 -2.75 -16.67 2.93
N ASN A 82 -2.43 -17.94 2.70
CA ASN A 82 -3.41 -19.02 2.72
C ASN A 82 -3.49 -19.58 4.14
N SER A 83 -4.64 -19.41 4.79
CA SER A 83 -4.92 -19.98 6.12
C SER A 83 -5.30 -21.47 6.00
N GLY A 84 -4.42 -22.26 5.39
CA GLY A 84 -4.60 -23.70 5.20
C GLY A 84 -3.72 -24.50 6.16
N GLY A 85 -4.11 -24.57 7.42
CA GLY A 85 -3.58 -25.54 8.39
C GLY A 85 -4.69 -26.51 8.79
N ASP A 86 -4.45 -27.82 8.62
CA ASP A 86 -5.14 -28.99 9.17
C ASP A 86 -6.62 -28.83 9.59
N GLY A 87 -7.49 -28.38 8.66
CA GLY A 87 -8.95 -28.48 8.84
C GLY A 87 -9.77 -27.19 8.71
N CYS A 88 -9.17 -26.06 8.32
CA CYS A 88 -9.93 -24.83 8.04
C CYS A 88 -10.26 -24.71 6.53
N ASP A 89 -11.52 -24.38 6.25
CA ASP A 89 -12.08 -24.16 4.91
C ASP A 89 -11.18 -23.24 4.05
N ILE A 90 -10.90 -23.68 2.81
CA ILE A 90 -10.00 -23.04 1.81
C ILE A 90 -10.58 -21.71 1.26
N SER A 91 -11.59 -21.12 1.90
CA SER A 91 -12.38 -20.01 1.32
C SER A 91 -11.87 -18.60 1.67
N SER A 92 -10.82 -18.46 2.47
CA SER A 92 -10.28 -17.15 2.88
C SER A 92 -8.77 -17.07 2.68
N SER A 93 -8.36 -16.96 1.42
CA SER A 93 -7.06 -16.36 1.09
C SER A 93 -7.04 -14.90 1.56
N SER A 94 -5.86 -14.38 1.82
CA SER A 94 -5.68 -12.95 2.09
C SER A 94 -4.44 -12.46 1.41
N ILE A 95 -4.38 -11.18 1.12
CA ILE A 95 -3.20 -10.54 0.54
C ILE A 95 -2.75 -9.39 1.42
N VAL A 96 -1.44 -9.32 1.62
CA VAL A 96 -0.76 -8.13 2.14
C VAL A 96 0.01 -7.54 0.97
N PHE A 97 -0.23 -6.28 0.64
CA PHE A 97 0.47 -5.54 -0.41
C PHE A 97 1.13 -4.31 0.20
N VAL A 98 2.42 -4.14 -0.06
CA VAL A 98 3.22 -3.04 0.49
C VAL A 98 4.04 -2.40 -0.63
N CYS A 99 4.04 -1.08 -0.68
CA CYS A 99 4.94 -0.28 -1.48
C CYS A 99 5.80 0.58 -0.56
N SER A 100 7.11 0.58 -0.81
CA SER A 100 8.09 1.47 -0.19
C SER A 100 8.57 2.49 -1.21
N TYR A 101 8.73 3.73 -0.76
CA TYR A 101 9.18 4.85 -1.58
C TYR A 101 10.58 5.28 -1.15
N GLY A 102 11.38 5.76 -2.11
CA GLY A 102 12.73 6.21 -1.87
C GLY A 102 13.14 7.39 -2.75
N THR A 103 14.21 8.07 -2.34
CA THR A 103 14.88 9.10 -3.12
C THR A 103 16.14 8.53 -3.81
N ALA A 104 16.73 9.34 -4.69
CA ALA A 104 17.99 9.01 -5.38
C ALA A 104 19.12 8.76 -4.38
#